data_AF-A0A8B7VR64-F1
#
_entry.id   AF-A0A8B7VR64-F1
#
_cell.length_a   1.000
_cell.length_b   1.000
_cell.length_c   1.000
_cell.angle_alpha   90.00
_cell.angle_beta   90.00
_cell.angle_gamma   90.00
#
_symmetry.space_group_name_H-M   'P 1'
#
loop_
_entity.id
_entity.type
_entity.pdbx_description
1 polymer ?
#
loop_
_entity_poly.entity_id
_entity_poly.type
_entity_poly.pdbx_seq_one_letter_code
_entity_poly.pdbx_strand_id
1 'polypeptide(L)'
;MEFHFCFAFFGILQELQDGIGQRQTVVRALNATGEEIIQQSSKTDANILQEKLGSLNLRWQEVCKQLAERKKRLEEQKNILSEFQRDLNEFVLWLEEADNIASIPLELRNEQQLKEKLEQVKLLTEELPLRQGILKQLNETGRTALVSAPISPEEQDKLENKLKQTNLQWIKVRH
;
A
#
# COMPACT_ATOMS: atom_id res chain seq x y z
N MET A 1 -7.05 10.70 -7.41
CA MET A 1 -6.40 10.54 -6.09
C MET A 1 -5.42 9.36 -6.08
N GLU A 2 -5.72 8.25 -6.77
CA GLU A 2 -4.80 7.10 -6.93
C GLU A 2 -3.44 7.43 -7.57
N PHE A 3 -3.40 8.41 -8.48
CA PHE A 3 -2.17 8.77 -9.18
C PHE A 3 -1.08 9.31 -8.25
N HIS A 4 -1.42 10.19 -7.32
CA HIS A 4 -0.43 10.86 -6.44
C HIS A 4 0.24 9.89 -5.46
N PHE A 5 -0.54 8.95 -4.94
CA PHE A 5 -0.08 7.84 -4.10
C PHE A 5 0.94 6.94 -4.80
N CYS A 6 0.64 6.57 -6.05
CA CYS A 6 1.54 5.76 -6.86
C CYS A 6 2.87 6.49 -7.09
N PHE A 7 2.84 7.82 -7.32
CA PHE A 7 4.05 8.62 -7.52
C PHE A 7 4.95 8.70 -6.28
N ALA A 8 4.40 8.92 -5.08
CA ALA A 8 5.20 9.01 -3.85
C ALA A 8 5.89 7.67 -3.52
N PHE A 9 5.13 6.57 -3.54
CA PHE A 9 5.69 5.23 -3.32
C PHE A 9 6.68 4.82 -4.41
N PHE A 10 6.37 5.14 -5.68
CA PHE A 10 7.25 4.89 -6.81
C PHE A 10 8.56 5.66 -6.69
N GLY A 11 8.52 6.94 -6.30
CA GLY A 11 9.70 7.76 -6.06
C GLY A 11 10.63 7.18 -5.00
N ILE A 12 10.09 6.80 -3.83
CA ILE A 12 10.88 6.21 -2.75
C ILE A 12 11.51 4.87 -3.17
N LEU A 13 10.75 4.01 -3.87
CA LEU A 13 11.26 2.74 -4.37
C LEU A 13 12.33 2.92 -5.45
N GLN A 14 12.16 3.91 -6.33
CA GLN A 14 13.11 4.23 -7.38
C GLN A 14 14.41 4.82 -6.81
N GLU A 15 14.33 5.78 -5.88
CA GLU A 15 15.51 6.31 -5.18
C GLU A 15 16.30 5.21 -4.46
N LEU A 16 15.58 4.26 -3.84
CA LEU A 16 16.19 3.11 -3.19
C LEU A 16 16.91 2.20 -4.20
N GLN A 17 16.31 1.96 -5.36
CA GLN A 17 16.87 1.14 -6.43
C GLN A 17 18.10 1.79 -7.07
N ASP A 18 18.03 3.09 -7.35
CA ASP A 18 19.14 3.87 -7.90
C ASP A 18 20.32 3.94 -6.91
N GLY A 19 20.03 4.16 -5.62
CA GLY A 19 21.04 4.17 -4.58
C GLY A 19 21.81 2.84 -4.44
N ILE A 20 21.12 1.71 -4.59
CA ILE A 20 21.76 0.37 -4.62
C ILE A 20 22.64 0.24 -5.85
N GLY A 21 22.12 0.58 -7.05
CA GLY A 21 22.85 0.42 -8.31
C GLY A 21 24.14 1.24 -8.37
N GLN A 22 24.09 2.49 -7.92
CA GLN A 22 25.26 3.37 -7.87
C GLN A 22 26.34 2.80 -6.94
N ARG A 23 25.97 2.41 -5.72
CA ARG A 23 26.93 1.87 -4.73
C ARG A 23 27.46 0.50 -5.12
N GLN A 24 26.66 -0.34 -5.78
CA GLN A 24 27.12 -1.62 -6.31
C GLN A 24 28.20 -1.44 -7.38
N THR A 25 28.07 -0.41 -8.21
CA THR A 25 29.09 -0.05 -9.21
C THR A 25 30.40 0.35 -8.52
N VAL A 26 30.34 1.18 -7.48
CA VAL A 26 31.52 1.60 -6.71
C VAL A 26 32.22 0.41 -6.03
N VAL A 27 31.47 -0.49 -5.39
CA VAL A 27 32.05 -1.68 -4.73
C VAL A 27 32.70 -2.62 -5.74
N ARG A 28 32.09 -2.81 -6.92
CA ARG A 28 32.69 -3.60 -8.01
C ARG A 28 34.00 -2.98 -8.50
N ALA A 29 34.03 -1.68 -8.73
CA ALA A 29 35.24 -0.97 -9.14
C ALA A 29 36.35 -1.09 -8.10
N LEU A 30 36.02 -0.89 -6.82
CA LEU A 30 37.00 -0.98 -5.73
C LEU A 30 37.57 -2.39 -5.55
N ASN A 31 36.75 -3.43 -5.73
CA ASN A 31 37.22 -4.81 -5.73
C ASN A 31 38.16 -5.10 -6.93
N ALA A 32 37.81 -4.62 -8.13
CA ALA A 32 38.64 -4.81 -9.32
C ALA A 32 40.01 -4.14 -9.17
N THR A 33 40.04 -2.87 -8.78
CA THR A 33 41.30 -2.14 -8.52
C THR A 33 42.08 -2.77 -7.35
N GLY A 34 41.38 -3.22 -6.32
CA GLY A 34 41.99 -3.89 -5.17
C GLY A 34 42.71 -5.18 -5.57
N GLU A 35 42.10 -5.99 -6.43
CA GLU A 35 42.68 -7.22 -6.96
C GLU A 35 43.94 -6.96 -7.80
N GLU A 36 43.92 -5.92 -8.64
CA GLU A 36 45.11 -5.51 -9.42
C GLU A 36 46.29 -5.11 -8.51
N ILE A 37 46.02 -4.36 -7.44
CA ILE A 37 47.04 -3.94 -6.49
C ILE A 37 47.60 -5.14 -5.71
N ILE A 38 46.74 -6.08 -5.29
CA ILE A 38 47.15 -7.31 -4.59
C ILE A 38 48.17 -8.09 -5.42
N GLN A 39 47.98 -8.20 -6.74
CA GLN A 39 48.87 -8.95 -7.63
C GLN A 39 50.28 -8.34 -7.75
N GLN A 40 50.42 -7.04 -7.50
CA GLN A 40 51.68 -6.30 -7.63
C GLN A 40 52.35 -6.01 -6.28
N SER A 41 51.71 -6.41 -5.18
CA SER A 41 52.10 -6.04 -3.82
C SER A 41 52.98 -7.10 -3.15
N SER A 42 53.68 -6.68 -2.09
CA SER A 42 54.34 -7.63 -1.18
C SER A 42 53.30 -8.55 -0.54
N LYS A 43 53.71 -9.76 -0.11
CA LYS A 43 52.80 -10.73 0.53
C LYS A 43 52.07 -10.14 1.75
N THR A 44 52.75 -9.29 2.52
CA THR A 44 52.17 -8.63 3.69
C THR A 44 51.11 -7.61 3.29
N ASP A 45 51.40 -6.74 2.32
CA ASP A 45 50.47 -5.71 1.87
C ASP A 45 49.26 -6.32 1.15
N ALA A 46 49.48 -7.37 0.36
CA ALA A 46 48.44 -8.16 -0.28
C ALA A 46 47.44 -8.74 0.75
N ASN A 47 47.95 -9.35 1.84
CA ASN A 47 47.09 -9.90 2.90
C ASN A 47 46.27 -8.81 3.59
N ILE A 48 46.87 -7.66 3.92
CA ILE A 48 46.17 -6.53 4.55
C ILE A 48 45.06 -5.99 3.64
N LEU A 49 45.34 -5.86 2.33
CA LEU A 49 44.37 -5.36 1.37
C LEU A 49 43.21 -6.35 1.16
N GLN A 50 43.49 -7.67 1.11
CA GLN A 50 42.47 -8.72 1.05
C GLN A 50 41.53 -8.68 2.26
N GLU A 51 42.08 -8.53 3.48
CA GLU A 51 41.25 -8.39 4.69
C GLU A 51 40.34 -7.16 4.63
N LYS A 52 40.86 -6.01 4.18
CA LYS A 52 40.09 -4.77 4.03
C LYS A 52 38.97 -4.90 2.99
N LEU A 53 39.25 -5.49 1.83
CA LEU A 53 38.24 -5.76 0.80
C LEU A 53 37.19 -6.76 1.29
N GLY A 54 37.61 -7.81 1.99
CA GLY A 54 36.70 -8.78 2.61
C GLY A 54 35.75 -8.10 3.59
N SER A 55 36.26 -7.28 4.50
CA SER A 55 35.46 -6.51 5.46
C SER A 55 34.48 -5.55 4.78
N LEU A 56 34.94 -4.84 3.73
CA LEU A 56 34.08 -3.96 2.95
C LEU A 56 32.94 -4.74 2.28
N ASN A 57 33.24 -5.87 1.66
CA ASN A 57 32.25 -6.70 0.97
C ASN A 57 31.21 -7.28 1.94
N LEU A 58 31.63 -7.73 3.12
CA LEU A 58 30.71 -8.17 4.16
C LEU A 58 29.78 -7.04 4.59
N ARG A 59 30.32 -5.84 4.84
CA ARG A 59 29.50 -4.68 5.22
C ARG A 59 28.55 -4.26 4.10
N TRP A 60 28.99 -4.35 2.84
CA TRP A 60 28.15 -4.09 1.67
C TRP A 60 27.01 -5.10 1.53
N GLN A 61 27.28 -6.40 1.74
CA GLN A 61 26.25 -7.43 1.74
C GLN A 61 25.17 -7.17 2.80
N GLU A 62 25.57 -6.75 4.00
CA GLU A 62 24.62 -6.41 5.06
C GLU A 62 23.78 -5.18 4.70
N VAL A 63 24.38 -4.14 4.12
CA VAL A 63 23.63 -2.98 3.59
C VAL A 63 22.63 -3.41 2.52
N CYS A 64 23.05 -4.24 1.56
CA CYS A 64 22.14 -4.77 0.52
C CYS A 64 20.96 -5.54 1.13
N LYS A 65 21.21 -6.36 2.16
CA LYS A 65 20.17 -7.11 2.86
C LYS A 65 19.17 -6.18 3.55
N GLN A 66 19.65 -5.18 4.29
CA GLN A 66 18.78 -4.21 4.98
C GLN A 66 17.95 -3.38 3.98
N LEU A 67 18.56 -2.99 2.85
CA LEU A 67 17.85 -2.25 1.80
C LEU A 67 16.80 -3.12 1.10
N ALA A 68 17.10 -4.40 0.83
CA ALA A 68 16.14 -5.34 0.28
C ALA A 68 14.92 -5.53 1.20
N GLU A 69 15.16 -5.66 2.51
CA GLU A 69 14.09 -5.75 3.50
C GLU A 69 13.25 -4.46 3.56
N ARG A 70 13.91 -3.29 3.52
CA ARG A 70 13.21 -2.00 3.45
C ARG A 70 12.35 -1.89 2.19
N LYS A 71 12.88 -2.31 1.04
CA LYS A 71 12.15 -2.34 -0.23
C LYS A 71 10.89 -3.20 -0.12
N LYS A 72 11.07 -4.44 0.36
CA LYS A 72 9.97 -5.40 0.54
C LYS A 72 8.86 -4.83 1.42
N ARG A 73 9.22 -4.24 2.56
CA ARG A 73 8.25 -3.61 3.47
C ARG A 73 7.48 -2.46 2.80
N LEU A 74 8.17 -1.63 2.01
CA LEU A 74 7.51 -0.54 1.27
C LEU A 74 6.56 -1.10 0.20
N GLU A 75 6.93 -2.16 -0.50
CA GLU A 75 6.03 -2.81 -1.47
C GLU A 75 4.80 -3.44 -0.79
N GLU A 76 4.98 -4.08 0.37
CA GLU A 76 3.86 -4.59 1.19
C GLU A 76 2.93 -3.48 1.65
N GLN A 77 3.47 -2.37 2.17
CA GLN A 77 2.68 -1.20 2.59
C GLN A 77 1.92 -0.58 1.42
N LYS A 78 2.54 -0.50 0.25
CA LYS A 78 1.89 -0.03 -0.98
C LYS A 78 0.67 -0.90 -1.30
N ASN A 79 0.85 -2.22 -1.29
CA ASN A 79 -0.20 -3.16 -1.64
C ASN A 79 -1.38 -3.07 -0.65
N ILE A 80 -1.10 -3.06 0.66
CA ILE A 80 -2.12 -2.93 1.71
C ILE A 80 -2.94 -1.65 1.53
N LEU A 81 -2.28 -0.53 1.26
CA LEU A 81 -2.95 0.76 1.11
C LEU A 81 -3.74 0.85 -0.21
N SER A 82 -3.22 0.30 -1.31
CA SER A 82 -3.96 0.20 -2.56
C SER A 82 -5.21 -0.67 -2.43
N GLU A 83 -5.11 -1.81 -1.74
CA GLU A 83 -6.24 -2.69 -1.45
C GLU A 83 -7.27 -1.98 -0.57
N PHE A 84 -6.85 -1.34 0.52
CA PHE A 84 -7.74 -0.53 1.36
C PHE A 84 -8.51 0.52 0.57
N GLN A 85 -7.82 1.28 -0.29
CA GLN A 85 -8.45 2.32 -1.09
C GLN A 85 -9.47 1.76 -2.08
N ARG A 86 -9.12 0.67 -2.77
CA ARG A 86 -10.01 -0.01 -3.71
C ARG A 86 -11.27 -0.47 -3.00
N ASP A 87 -11.10 -1.22 -1.91
CA ASP A 87 -12.20 -1.81 -1.16
C ASP A 87 -13.08 -0.71 -0.52
N LEU A 88 -12.48 0.40 -0.07
CA LEU A 88 -13.20 1.55 0.46
C LEU A 88 -14.03 2.24 -0.63
N ASN A 89 -13.48 2.38 -1.84
CA ASN A 89 -14.20 2.94 -2.98
C ASN A 89 -15.37 2.03 -3.39
N GLU A 90 -15.15 0.72 -3.48
CA GLU A 90 -16.20 -0.25 -3.80
C GLU A 90 -17.34 -0.21 -2.76
N PHE A 91 -16.99 -0.12 -1.48
CA PHE A 91 -17.99 -0.05 -0.41
C PHE A 91 -18.78 1.26 -0.44
N VAL A 92 -18.13 2.38 -0.76
CA VAL A 92 -18.83 3.67 -0.94
C VAL A 92 -19.80 3.60 -2.11
N LEU A 93 -19.41 3.03 -3.26
CA LEU A 93 -20.32 2.85 -4.39
C LEU A 93 -21.51 1.97 -4.04
N TRP A 94 -21.28 0.90 -3.27
CA TRP A 94 -22.37 0.06 -2.78
C TRP A 94 -23.31 0.83 -1.83
N LEU A 95 -22.78 1.68 -0.94
CA LEU A 95 -23.60 2.53 -0.07
C LEU A 95 -24.46 3.52 -0.85
N GLU A 96 -23.92 4.11 -1.92
CA GLU A 96 -24.66 4.99 -2.81
C GLU A 96 -25.81 4.25 -3.51
N GLU A 97 -25.56 3.03 -3.99
CA GLU A 97 -26.61 2.18 -4.58
C GLU A 97 -27.67 1.78 -3.53
N ALA A 98 -27.25 1.42 -2.32
CA ALA A 98 -28.15 1.09 -1.23
C ALA A 98 -29.06 2.27 -0.85
N ASP A 99 -28.51 3.48 -0.80
CA ASP A 99 -29.27 4.72 -0.51
C ASP A 99 -30.28 5.03 -1.64
N ASN A 100 -29.91 4.78 -2.90
CA ASN A 100 -30.80 4.90 -4.05
C ASN A 100 -31.93 3.85 -4.05
N ILE A 101 -31.64 2.63 -3.61
CA ILE A 101 -32.63 1.56 -3.50
C ILE A 101 -33.61 1.87 -2.37
N ALA A 102 -33.09 2.28 -1.20
CA ALA A 102 -33.87 2.62 -0.02
C ALA A 102 -34.73 3.87 -0.22
N SER A 103 -34.28 4.80 -1.06
CA SER A 103 -35.05 5.98 -1.45
C SER A 103 -36.28 5.59 -2.28
N ILE A 104 -37.47 5.85 -1.75
CA ILE A 104 -38.74 5.63 -2.45
C ILE A 104 -39.07 6.89 -3.28
N PRO A 105 -39.11 6.82 -4.62
CA PRO A 105 -39.51 7.97 -5.43
C PRO A 105 -40.98 8.33 -5.17
N LEU A 106 -41.28 9.62 -5.06
CA LEU A 106 -42.65 10.16 -4.91
C LEU A 106 -43.61 9.77 -6.06
N GLU A 107 -43.08 9.19 -7.14
CA GLU A 107 -43.79 8.83 -8.37
C GLU A 107 -44.15 7.33 -8.50
N LEU A 108 -44.04 6.52 -7.44
CA LEU A 108 -44.54 5.14 -7.49
C LEU A 108 -46.05 5.14 -7.74
N ARG A 109 -46.45 4.94 -8.99
CA ARG A 109 -47.83 5.13 -9.47
C ARG A 109 -48.59 3.81 -9.61
N ASN A 110 -47.93 2.65 -9.53
CA ASN A 110 -48.58 1.34 -9.63
C ASN A 110 -47.97 0.24 -8.74
N GLU A 111 -48.75 -0.82 -8.52
CA GLU A 111 -48.43 -1.96 -7.64
C GLU A 111 -47.19 -2.75 -8.10
N GLN A 112 -46.92 -2.82 -9.41
CA GLN A 112 -45.78 -3.54 -9.95
C GLN A 112 -44.45 -2.86 -9.55
N GLN A 113 -44.36 -1.54 -9.70
CA GLN A 113 -43.19 -0.77 -9.29
C GLN A 113 -42.92 -0.88 -7.77
N LEU A 114 -43.99 -0.95 -6.97
CA LEU A 114 -43.87 -1.15 -5.51
C LEU A 114 -43.34 -2.55 -5.17
N LYS A 115 -43.81 -3.59 -5.86
CA LYS A 115 -43.31 -4.96 -5.69
C LYS A 115 -41.84 -5.07 -6.09
N GLU A 116 -41.45 -4.50 -7.23
CA GLU A 116 -40.05 -4.48 -7.68
C GLU A 116 -39.14 -3.78 -6.66
N LYS A 117 -39.57 -2.62 -6.12
CA LYS A 117 -38.83 -1.93 -5.05
C LYS A 117 -38.75 -2.73 -3.75
N LEU A 118 -39.83 -3.40 -3.36
CA LEU A 118 -39.83 -4.26 -2.18
C LEU A 118 -38.83 -5.41 -2.32
N GLU A 119 -38.75 -6.04 -3.50
CA GLU A 119 -37.76 -7.10 -3.76
C GLU A 119 -36.31 -6.57 -3.71
N GLN A 120 -36.05 -5.38 -4.26
CA GLN A 120 -34.72 -4.74 -4.14
C GLN A 120 -34.33 -4.48 -2.68
N VAL A 121 -35.25 -3.99 -1.85
CA VAL A 121 -35.00 -3.74 -0.42
C VAL A 121 -34.79 -5.05 0.35
N LYS A 122 -35.52 -6.13 0.00
CA LYS A 122 -35.29 -7.45 0.58
C LYS A 122 -33.89 -7.97 0.27
N LEU A 123 -33.47 -7.91 -1.00
CA LEU A 123 -32.12 -8.32 -1.39
C LEU A 123 -31.06 -7.50 -0.66
N LEU A 124 -31.25 -6.18 -0.57
CA LEU A 124 -30.35 -5.31 0.19
C LEU A 124 -30.24 -5.75 1.65
N THR A 125 -31.36 -6.10 2.27
CA THR A 125 -31.41 -6.59 3.67
C THR A 125 -30.63 -7.90 3.84
N GLU A 126 -30.69 -8.80 2.86
CA GLU A 126 -29.93 -10.06 2.86
C GLU A 126 -28.42 -9.84 2.70
N GLU A 127 -28.00 -8.79 1.99
CA GLU A 127 -26.58 -8.44 1.84
C GLU A 127 -25.96 -7.79 3.09
N LEU A 128 -26.77 -7.20 3.98
CA LEU A 128 -26.28 -6.43 5.13
C LEU A 128 -25.27 -7.19 6.02
N PRO A 129 -25.48 -8.47 6.40
CA PRO A 129 -24.53 -9.19 7.24
C PRO A 129 -23.15 -9.34 6.58
N LEU A 130 -23.12 -9.62 5.26
CA LEU A 130 -21.89 -9.74 4.50
C LEU A 130 -21.17 -8.38 4.44
N ARG A 131 -21.91 -7.32 4.14
CA ARG A 131 -21.38 -5.95 4.03
C ARG A 131 -20.88 -5.43 5.38
N GLN A 132 -21.52 -5.82 6.49
CA GLN A 132 -21.02 -5.53 7.82
C GLN A 132 -19.64 -6.18 8.08
N GLY A 133 -19.44 -7.42 7.58
CA GLY A 133 -18.15 -8.09 7.63
C GLY A 133 -17.06 -7.32 6.86
N ILE A 134 -17.38 -6.88 5.64
CA ILE A 134 -16.49 -6.07 4.80
C ILE A 134 -16.13 -4.75 5.48
N LEU A 135 -17.09 -4.05 6.07
CA LEU A 135 -16.83 -2.79 6.79
C LEU A 135 -15.90 -2.98 8.00
N LYS A 136 -16.01 -4.10 8.72
CA LYS A 136 -15.08 -4.42 9.81
C LYS A 136 -13.66 -4.63 9.29
N GLN A 137 -13.51 -5.38 8.19
CA GLN A 137 -12.21 -5.57 7.53
C GLN A 137 -11.64 -4.23 7.04
N LEU A 138 -12.45 -3.40 6.39
CA LEU A 138 -12.04 -2.06 5.95
C LEU A 138 -11.51 -1.18 7.08
N ASN A 139 -12.17 -1.18 8.24
CA ASN A 139 -11.70 -0.42 9.39
C ASN A 139 -10.36 -0.95 9.93
N GLU A 140 -10.17 -2.27 9.95
CA GLU A 140 -8.93 -2.89 10.43
C GLU A 140 -7.76 -2.69 9.46
N THR A 141 -8.00 -2.89 8.16
CA THR A 141 -7.02 -2.61 7.10
C THR A 141 -6.68 -1.13 7.08
N GLY A 142 -7.68 -0.23 7.18
CA GLY A 142 -7.48 1.21 7.27
C GLY A 142 -6.58 1.61 8.45
N ARG A 143 -6.82 1.05 9.64
CA ARG A 143 -5.98 1.28 10.83
C ARG A 143 -4.52 0.89 10.59
N THR A 144 -4.27 -0.22 9.91
CA THR A 144 -2.92 -0.73 9.63
C THR A 144 -2.25 0.06 8.50
N ALA A 145 -2.98 0.36 7.43
CA ALA A 145 -2.49 1.05 6.26
C ALA A 145 -2.10 2.50 6.58
N LEU A 146 -2.97 3.22 7.30
CA LEU A 146 -2.80 4.65 7.59
C LEU A 146 -1.68 4.93 8.60
N VAL A 147 -1.39 3.99 9.52
CA VAL A 147 -0.31 4.15 10.51
C VAL A 147 1.07 3.90 9.91
N SER A 148 1.16 3.00 8.94
CA SER A 148 2.44 2.45 8.50
C SER A 148 2.92 2.98 7.15
N ALA A 149 2.01 3.44 6.28
CA ALA A 149 2.37 3.90 4.95
C ALA A 149 3.03 5.29 4.97
N PRO A 150 4.14 5.50 4.24
CA PRO A 150 4.72 6.83 4.03
C PRO A 150 3.87 7.69 3.07
N ILE A 151 2.67 8.07 3.51
CA ILE A 151 1.80 9.02 2.80
C ILE A 151 1.85 10.40 3.44
N SER A 152 1.45 11.41 2.67
CA SER A 152 1.38 12.78 3.20
C SER A 152 0.26 12.92 4.24
N PRO A 153 0.39 13.83 5.23
CA PRO A 153 -0.66 14.06 6.22
C PRO A 153 -2.01 14.43 5.58
N GLU A 154 -1.99 15.20 4.48
CA GLU A 154 -3.20 15.59 3.77
C GLU A 154 -3.93 14.39 3.15
N GLU A 155 -3.19 13.43 2.58
CA GLU A 155 -3.76 12.21 2.02
C GLU A 155 -4.28 11.28 3.12
N GLN A 156 -3.55 11.18 4.23
CA GLN A 156 -3.99 10.44 5.40
C GLN A 156 -5.32 10.99 5.92
N ASP A 157 -5.42 12.31 6.12
CA ASP A 157 -6.64 12.98 6.57
C ASP A 157 -7.80 12.75 5.60
N LYS A 158 -7.55 12.81 4.28
CA LYS A 158 -8.57 12.52 3.26
C LYS A 158 -9.12 11.11 3.38
N LEU A 159 -8.26 10.10 3.51
CA LEU A 159 -8.68 8.70 3.63
C LEU A 159 -9.37 8.42 4.96
N GLU A 160 -8.88 9.00 6.07
CA GLU A 160 -9.52 8.92 7.37
C GLU A 160 -10.92 9.53 7.35
N ASN A 161 -11.06 10.72 6.77
CA ASN A 161 -12.35 11.40 6.66
C ASN A 161 -13.30 10.61 5.77
N LYS A 162 -12.82 10.04 4.66
CA LYS A 162 -13.62 9.17 3.81
C LYS A 162 -14.11 7.94 4.58
N LEU A 163 -13.22 7.23 5.29
CA LEU A 163 -13.58 6.08 6.10
C LEU A 163 -14.61 6.44 7.19
N LYS A 164 -14.45 7.59 7.85
CA LYS A 164 -15.43 8.10 8.83
C LYS A 164 -16.79 8.35 8.18
N GLN A 165 -16.83 8.99 7.01
CA GLN A 165 -18.06 9.23 6.27
C GLN A 165 -18.73 7.93 5.82
N THR A 166 -17.96 6.95 5.32
CA THR A 166 -18.44 5.61 4.95
C THR A 166 -19.09 4.91 6.15
N ASN A 167 -18.47 4.96 7.33
CA ASN A 167 -19.05 4.40 8.55
C ASN A 167 -20.36 5.11 8.93
N LEU A 168 -20.44 6.44 8.78
CA LEU A 168 -21.67 7.19 9.06
C LEU A 168 -22.80 6.86 8.08
N GLN A 169 -22.50 6.74 6.79
CA GLN A 169 -23.47 6.35 5.76
C GLN A 169 -23.96 4.91 5.99
N TRP A 170 -23.08 3.99 6.36
CA TRP A 170 -23.48 2.63 6.73
C TRP A 170 -24.50 2.61 7.85
N ILE A 171 -24.35 3.47 8.87
CA ILE A 171 -25.33 3.59 9.97
C ILE A 171 -26.71 4.00 9.46
N LYS A 172 -26.78 4.86 8.43
CA LYS A 172 -28.05 5.25 7.81
C LYS A 172 -28.69 4.11 7.03
N VAL A 173 -27.90 3.39 6.23
CA VAL A 173 -28.41 2.30 5.36
C VAL A 173 -28.94 1.11 6.18
N ARG A 174 -28.37 0.85 7.36
CA ARG A 174 -28.81 -0.25 8.24
C ARG A 174 -30.02 0.07 9.13
N HIS A 175 -30.50 1.31 9.15
CA HIS A 175 -31.53 1.81 10.08
C HIS A 175 -32.76 2.28 9.30
#